data_AF-A0A0A8JIL9-F1
#
_entry.id   AF-A0A0A8JIL9-F1
#
_cell.length_a   1.000
_cell.length_b   1.000
_cell.length_c   1.000
_cell.angle_alpha   90.00
_cell.angle_beta   90.00
_cell.angle_gamma   90.00
#
_symmetry.space_group_name_H-M   'P 1'
#
loop_
_entity.id
_entity.type
_entity.pdbx_description
1 polymer ?
#
loop_
_entity_poly.entity_id
_entity_poly.type
_entity_poly.pdbx_seq_one_letter_code
_entity_poly.pdbx_strand_id
1 'polypeptide(L)'
;MNEVISGLLGAIILFPLIITLSYMVIMRKMGKAPAKMMGRAADVTTPFLFLAVYVVAHSIFGDGPGWFISGIALVIAIVLIIIERLRVKEFKILRVLQRAWRLYFLVLSAAYIILIAVGVIKKIVEYVA
;
A
#
# COMPACT_ATOMS: atom_id res chain seq x y z
N MET A 1 21.77 -12.07 14.19
CA MET A 1 21.46 -11.28 12.97
C MET A 1 22.06 -9.90 13.16
N ASN A 2 22.87 -9.38 12.22
CA ASN A 2 23.47 -8.05 12.37
C ASN A 2 22.37 -6.99 12.53
N GLU A 3 22.40 -6.21 13.61
CA GLU A 3 21.38 -5.19 13.92
C GLU A 3 21.20 -4.19 12.76
N VAL A 4 22.26 -3.90 12.03
CA VAL A 4 22.24 -3.07 10.82
C VAL A 4 21.35 -3.66 9.72
N ILE A 5 21.39 -4.99 9.52
CA ILE A 5 20.57 -5.66 8.50
C ILE A 5 19.10 -5.65 8.93
N SER A 6 18.81 -5.90 10.20
CA SER A 6 17.45 -5.82 10.76
C SER A 6 16.88 -4.40 10.66
N GLY A 7 17.69 -3.37 10.95
CA GLY A 7 17.29 -1.97 10.83
C GLY A 7 16.99 -1.55 9.39
N LEU A 8 17.80 -1.99 8.43
CA LEU A 8 17.56 -1.74 7.00
C LEU A 8 16.30 -2.45 6.48
N LEU A 9 16.10 -3.72 6.85
CA LEU A 9 14.90 -4.46 6.49
C LEU A 9 13.65 -3.83 7.13
N GLY A 10 13.74 -3.42 8.40
CA GLY A 10 12.70 -2.69 9.09
C GLY A 10 12.34 -1.40 8.37
N ALA A 11 13.34 -0.59 7.99
CA ALA A 11 13.12 0.65 7.25
C ALA A 11 12.50 0.41 5.86
N ILE A 12 12.93 -0.61 5.11
CA ILE A 12 12.36 -0.91 3.79
C ILE A 12 10.89 -1.34 3.92
N ILE A 13 10.57 -2.14 4.93
CA ILE A 13 9.19 -2.57 5.20
C ILE A 13 8.34 -1.39 5.70
N LEU A 14 8.90 -0.53 6.54
CA LEU A 14 8.22 0.62 7.12
C LEU A 14 8.06 1.80 6.16
N PHE A 15 8.90 1.93 5.13
CA PHE A 15 8.83 3.00 4.13
C PHE A 15 8.52 2.50 2.71
N PRO A 16 7.28 2.07 2.43
CA PRO A 16 6.82 1.65 1.11
C PRO A 16 7.05 2.69 0.00
N LEU A 17 7.12 3.98 0.38
CA LEU A 17 7.45 5.06 -0.55
C LEU A 17 8.86 4.91 -1.15
N ILE A 18 9.83 4.39 -0.39
CA ILE A 18 11.18 4.11 -0.89
C ILE A 18 11.14 3.00 -1.94
N ILE A 19 10.32 1.95 -1.72
CA ILE A 19 10.12 0.87 -2.70
C ILE A 19 9.49 1.43 -3.98
N THR A 20 8.46 2.27 -3.85
CA THR A 20 7.80 2.90 -5.01
C THR A 20 8.77 3.77 -5.81
N LEU A 21 9.52 4.64 -5.13
CA LEU A 21 10.48 5.55 -5.74
C LEU A 21 11.65 4.81 -6.40
N SER A 22 12.23 3.82 -5.70
CA SER A 22 13.32 3.01 -6.25
C SER A 22 12.90 2.25 -7.49
N TYR A 23 11.71 1.63 -7.48
CA TYR A 23 11.15 0.96 -8.66
C TYR A 23 10.96 1.94 -9.83
N MET A 24 10.43 3.14 -9.56
CA MET A 24 10.27 4.19 -10.58
C MET A 24 11.61 4.64 -11.18
N VAL A 25 12.64 4.86 -10.36
CA VAL A 25 13.97 5.26 -10.82
C VAL A 25 14.59 4.17 -11.70
N ILE A 26 14.53 2.91 -11.29
CA ILE A 26 15.07 1.77 -12.05
C ILE A 26 14.36 1.65 -13.41
N MET A 27 13.03 1.66 -13.42
CA MET A 27 12.25 1.53 -14.67
C MET A 27 12.47 2.72 -15.62
N ARG A 28 12.67 3.94 -15.09
CA ARG A 28 12.97 5.13 -15.90
C ARG A 28 14.33 5.01 -16.59
N LYS A 29 15.34 4.46 -15.90
CA LYS A 29 16.64 4.14 -16.50
C LYS A 29 16.55 3.10 -17.62
N MET A 30 15.53 2.24 -17.59
CA MET A 30 15.25 1.23 -18.63
C MET A 30 14.37 1.74 -19.78
N GLY A 31 14.08 3.04 -19.86
CA GLY A 31 13.33 3.66 -20.97
C GLY A 31 11.87 3.22 -21.09
N LYS A 32 11.25 2.75 -19.99
CA LYS A 32 9.86 2.26 -20.02
C LYS A 32 8.86 3.41 -19.97
N ALA A 33 7.72 3.24 -20.65
CA ALA A 33 6.64 4.23 -20.68
C ALA A 33 6.03 4.46 -19.28
N PRO A 34 5.82 5.72 -18.84
CA PRO A 34 5.50 6.08 -17.46
C PRO A 34 4.23 5.42 -16.92
N ALA A 35 3.17 5.32 -17.73
CA ALA A 35 1.92 4.67 -17.32
C ALA A 35 2.11 3.18 -16.96
N LYS A 36 2.97 2.46 -17.69
CA LYS A 36 3.27 1.04 -17.41
C LYS A 36 4.19 0.88 -16.20
N MET A 37 5.08 1.84 -15.97
CA MET A 37 5.95 1.86 -14.78
C MET A 37 5.12 2.04 -13.52
N MET A 38 4.24 3.04 -13.48
CA MET A 38 3.46 3.36 -12.28
C MET A 38 2.51 2.22 -11.89
N GLY A 39 1.87 1.59 -12.87
CA GLY A 39 1.02 0.42 -12.61
C GLY A 39 1.78 -0.73 -11.95
N ARG A 40 2.99 -1.06 -12.44
CA ARG A 40 3.81 -2.12 -11.84
C ARG A 40 4.46 -1.73 -10.52
N ALA A 41 4.81 -0.46 -10.34
CA ALA A 41 5.33 0.06 -9.08
C ALA A 41 4.29 -0.13 -7.96
N ALA A 42 3.03 0.21 -8.26
CA ALA A 42 1.91 -0.04 -7.37
C ALA A 42 1.78 -1.54 -7.08
N ASP A 43 1.75 -2.38 -8.12
CA ASP A 43 1.60 -3.84 -7.97
C ASP A 43 2.65 -4.46 -7.03
N VAL A 44 3.92 -4.05 -7.17
CA VAL A 44 5.04 -4.52 -6.35
C VAL A 44 5.00 -3.95 -4.93
N THR A 45 4.57 -2.70 -4.76
CA THR A 45 4.62 -2.02 -3.45
C THR A 45 3.44 -2.38 -2.55
N THR A 46 2.25 -2.65 -3.09
CA THR A 46 1.03 -2.90 -2.31
C THR A 46 1.20 -3.89 -1.15
N PRO A 47 1.88 -5.06 -1.29
CA PRO A 47 2.07 -5.98 -0.16
C PRO A 47 2.88 -5.37 0.99
N PHE A 48 3.93 -4.62 0.68
CA PHE A 48 4.73 -3.91 1.67
C PHE A 48 3.92 -2.79 2.33
N LEU A 49 3.13 -2.08 1.52
CA LEU A 49 2.28 -0.99 1.99
C LEU A 49 1.16 -1.51 2.90
N PHE A 50 0.61 -2.67 2.60
CA PHE A 50 -0.34 -3.38 3.48
C PHE A 50 0.28 -3.69 4.85
N LEU A 51 1.48 -4.28 4.87
CA LEU A 51 2.18 -4.60 6.11
C LEU A 51 2.53 -3.34 6.91
N ALA A 52 3.01 -2.29 6.23
CA ALA A 52 3.32 -1.02 6.86
C ALA A 52 2.08 -0.40 7.52
N VAL A 53 0.95 -0.32 6.80
CA VAL A 53 -0.32 0.19 7.34
C VAL A 53 -0.80 -0.66 8.51
N TYR A 54 -0.71 -1.99 8.42
CA TYR A 54 -1.10 -2.89 9.49
C TYR A 54 -0.29 -2.64 10.78
N VAL A 55 1.04 -2.62 10.66
CA VAL A 55 1.95 -2.42 11.81
C VAL A 55 1.73 -1.05 12.44
N VAL A 56 1.66 0.02 11.63
CA VAL A 56 1.45 1.38 12.15
C VAL A 56 0.07 1.50 12.81
N ALA A 57 -0.99 1.01 12.17
CA ALA A 57 -2.33 1.05 12.76
C ALA A 57 -2.40 0.25 14.07
N HIS A 58 -1.78 -0.94 14.12
CA HIS A 58 -1.72 -1.75 15.32
C HIS A 58 -0.97 -1.03 16.46
N SER A 59 0.11 -0.32 16.15
CA SER A 59 0.85 0.47 17.16
C SER A 59 0.04 1.66 17.73
N ILE A 60 -0.89 2.22 16.96
CA ILE A 60 -1.66 3.42 17.35
C ILE A 60 -2.97 3.06 18.06
N PHE A 61 -3.60 1.96 17.64
CA PHE A 61 -4.96 1.57 18.04
C PHE A 61 -5.04 0.21 18.76
N GLY A 62 -3.96 -0.57 18.80
CA GLY A 62 -3.96 -1.92 19.36
C GLY A 62 -4.50 -2.97 18.38
N ASP A 63 -5.06 -4.06 18.90
CA ASP A 63 -5.59 -5.16 18.10
C ASP A 63 -6.87 -4.79 17.32
N GLY A 64 -7.06 -5.43 16.16
CA GLY A 64 -8.27 -5.27 15.33
C GLY A 64 -8.15 -4.52 13.98
N PRO A 65 -7.21 -3.56 13.77
CA PRO A 65 -7.13 -2.81 12.51
C PRO A 65 -6.93 -3.67 11.26
N GLY A 66 -6.25 -4.82 11.38
CA GLY A 66 -5.98 -5.72 10.24
C GLY A 66 -7.22 -6.24 9.53
N TRP A 67 -8.32 -6.44 10.26
CA TRP A 67 -9.59 -6.88 9.68
C TRP A 67 -10.19 -5.81 8.77
N PHE A 68 -10.14 -4.54 9.18
CA PHE A 68 -10.62 -3.43 8.38
C PHE A 68 -9.77 -3.22 7.13
N ILE A 69 -8.44 -3.28 7.27
CA ILE A 69 -7.50 -3.10 6.15
C ILE A 69 -7.73 -4.18 5.08
N SER A 70 -7.88 -5.44 5.49
CA SER A 70 -8.15 -6.56 4.58
C SER A 70 -9.57 -6.51 4.00
N GLY A 71 -10.56 -6.11 4.81
CA GLY A 71 -11.95 -5.96 4.38
C GLY A 71 -12.12 -4.91 3.27
N ILE A 72 -11.41 -3.79 3.36
CA ILE A 72 -11.40 -2.76 2.31
C ILE A 72 -10.91 -3.33 0.97
N ALA A 73 -9.89 -4.20 0.98
CA ALA A 73 -9.41 -4.85 -0.24
C ALA A 73 -10.51 -5.68 -0.91
N LEU A 74 -11.27 -6.44 -0.12
CA LEU A 74 -12.39 -7.26 -0.59
C LEU A 74 -13.52 -6.39 -1.15
N VAL A 75 -13.89 -5.32 -0.45
CA VAL A 75 -14.92 -4.37 -0.93
C VAL A 75 -14.52 -3.77 -2.27
N ILE A 76 -13.26 -3.31 -2.42
CA ILE A 76 -12.74 -2.78 -3.69
C ILE A 76 -12.82 -3.83 -4.79
N ALA A 77 -12.42 -5.07 -4.51
CA ALA A 77 -12.47 -6.15 -5.48
C ALA A 77 -13.91 -6.44 -5.93
N ILE A 78 -14.86 -6.56 -4.98
CA ILE A 78 -16.28 -6.81 -5.28
C ILE A 78 -16.88 -5.68 -6.13
N VAL A 79 -16.69 -4.42 -5.71
CA VAL A 79 -17.19 -3.25 -6.44
C VAL A 79 -16.67 -3.23 -7.87
N LEU A 80 -15.38 -3.49 -8.08
CA LEU A 80 -14.81 -3.52 -9.42
C LEU A 80 -15.28 -4.70 -10.27
N ILE A 81 -15.50 -5.87 -9.67
CA ILE A 81 -16.08 -7.02 -10.35
C ILE A 81 -17.49 -6.68 -10.85
N ILE A 82 -18.31 -6.06 -9.99
CA ILE A 82 -19.67 -5.63 -10.36
C ILE A 82 -19.61 -4.62 -11.50
N ILE A 83 -18.77 -3.58 -11.39
CA ILE A 83 -18.62 -2.56 -12.44
C ILE A 83 -18.16 -3.17 -13.76
N GLU A 84 -17.18 -4.07 -13.76
CA GLU A 84 -16.69 -4.70 -14.98
C GLU A 84 -17.78 -5.58 -15.62
N ARG A 85 -18.51 -6.36 -14.80
CA ARG A 85 -19.59 -7.23 -15.27
C ARG A 85 -20.74 -6.45 -15.92
N LEU A 86 -21.00 -5.23 -15.45
CA LEU A 86 -22.02 -4.36 -16.04
C LEU A 86 -21.57 -3.71 -17.36
N ARG A 87 -20.26 -3.57 -17.61
CA ARG A 87 -19.73 -2.82 -18.75
C ARG A 87 -19.25 -3.70 -19.91
N VAL A 88 -18.88 -4.95 -19.66
CA VAL A 88 -18.14 -5.76 -20.63
C VAL A 88 -18.80 -7.14 -20.82
N LYS A 89 -19.00 -7.56 -22.07
CA LYS A 89 -19.48 -8.91 -22.40
C LYS A 89 -18.48 -10.01 -22.07
N GLU A 90 -17.18 -9.75 -22.23
CA GLU A 90 -16.10 -10.68 -21.92
C GLU A 90 -15.40 -10.32 -20.61
N PHE A 91 -15.61 -11.16 -19.59
CA PHE A 91 -15.02 -10.95 -18.28
C PHE A 91 -13.55 -11.41 -18.23
N LYS A 92 -12.62 -10.48 -18.00
CA LYS A 92 -11.19 -10.77 -17.86
C LYS A 92 -10.73 -10.56 -16.40
N ILE A 93 -10.79 -11.61 -15.60
CA ILE A 93 -10.46 -11.62 -14.15
C ILE A 93 -9.14 -10.90 -13.84
N LEU A 94 -8.06 -11.25 -14.56
CA LEU A 94 -6.73 -10.69 -14.31
C LEU A 94 -6.70 -9.16 -14.45
N ARG A 95 -7.47 -8.60 -15.39
CA ARG A 95 -7.53 -7.15 -15.61
C ARG A 95 -8.28 -6.45 -14.47
N VAL A 96 -9.35 -7.06 -13.96
CA VAL A 96 -10.09 -6.56 -12.81
C VAL A 96 -9.24 -6.61 -11.55
N LEU A 97 -8.53 -7.72 -11.33
CA LEU A 97 -7.63 -7.88 -10.19
C LEU A 97 -6.51 -6.83 -10.20
N GLN A 98 -5.88 -6.58 -11.34
CA GLN A 98 -4.86 -5.52 -11.47
C GLN A 98 -5.42 -4.12 -11.18
N ARG A 99 -6.66 -3.83 -11.59
CA ARG A 99 -7.31 -2.55 -11.27
C ARG A 99 -7.63 -2.45 -9.78
N ALA A 100 -8.13 -3.52 -9.17
CA ALA A 100 -8.40 -3.59 -7.74
C ALA A 100 -7.13 -3.38 -6.93
N TRP A 101 -6.05 -4.04 -7.34
CA TRP A 101 -4.75 -3.92 -6.70
C TRP A 101 -4.20 -2.50 -6.73
N ARG A 102 -4.36 -1.79 -7.87
CA ARG A 102 -3.94 -0.39 -8.02
C ARG A 102 -4.79 0.60 -7.24
N LEU A 103 -6.11 0.40 -7.19
CA LEU A 103 -6.96 1.22 -6.33
C LEU A 103 -6.63 0.99 -4.86
N TYR A 104 -6.38 -0.27 -4.49
CA TYR A 104 -6.01 -0.61 -3.13
C TYR A 104 -4.67 0.00 -2.72
N PHE A 105 -3.68 0.03 -3.63
CA PHE A 105 -2.43 0.76 -3.43
C PHE A 105 -2.66 2.23 -3.09
N LEU A 106 -3.55 2.93 -3.82
CA LEU A 106 -3.85 4.34 -3.57
C LEU A 106 -4.50 4.54 -2.20
N VAL A 107 -5.49 3.71 -1.86
CA VAL A 107 -6.19 3.77 -0.57
C VAL A 107 -5.23 3.51 0.58
N LEU A 108 -4.41 2.46 0.49
CA LEU A 108 -3.41 2.16 1.50
C LEU A 108 -2.35 3.26 1.61
N SER A 109 -1.92 3.87 0.50
CA SER A 109 -0.95 4.98 0.52
C SER A 109 -1.50 6.18 1.27
N ALA A 110 -2.76 6.56 1.00
CA ALA A 110 -3.43 7.63 1.73
C ALA A 110 -3.56 7.30 3.22
N ALA A 111 -4.00 6.07 3.54
CA ALA A 111 -4.12 5.60 4.93
C ALA A 111 -2.78 5.65 5.66
N TYR A 112 -1.70 5.20 5.02
CA TYR A 112 -0.35 5.23 5.58
C TYR A 112 0.08 6.65 5.95
N ILE A 113 -0.10 7.62 5.04
CA ILE A 113 0.25 9.03 5.30
C ILE A 113 -0.54 9.58 6.49
N ILE A 114 -1.85 9.31 6.53
CA ILE A 114 -2.73 9.74 7.64
C ILE A 114 -2.27 9.10 8.96
N LEU A 115 -2.00 7.79 8.96
CA LEU A 115 -1.59 7.07 10.17
C LEU A 115 -0.24 7.56 10.71
N ILE A 116 0.72 7.84 9.84
CA ILE A 116 2.00 8.43 10.26
C ILE A 116 1.77 9.81 10.89
N ALA A 117 0.96 10.67 10.27
CA ALA A 117 0.65 11.99 10.83
C ALA A 117 -0.02 11.87 12.21
N VAL A 118 -1.02 10.99 12.36
CA VAL A 118 -1.70 10.72 13.64
C VAL A 118 -0.73 10.16 14.68
N GLY A 119 0.14 9.23 14.30
CA GLY A 119 1.14 8.63 15.18
C GLY A 119 2.13 9.66 15.71
N VAL A 120 2.63 10.54 14.84
CA VAL A 120 3.52 11.65 15.21
C VAL A 120 2.81 12.61 16.17
N ILE A 121 1.59 13.03 15.86
CA ILE A 121 0.82 13.94 16.73
C ILE A 121 0.60 13.32 18.11
N LYS A 122 0.16 12.05 18.19
CA LYS A 122 -0.02 11.36 19.47
C LYS A 122 1.27 11.33 20.29
N LYS A 123 2.41 11.04 19.65
CA LYS A 123 3.70 10.98 20.34
C LYS A 123 4.18 12.34 20.83
N ILE A 124 3.94 13.41 20.06
CA ILE A 124 4.26 14.77 20.52
C ILE A 124 3.39 15.14 21.74
N VAL A 125 2.09 14.84 21.71
CA VAL A 125 1.18 15.12 22.82
C VAL A 125 1.57 14.34 24.08
N GLU A 126 1.89 13.05 23.95
CA GLU A 126 2.35 12.20 25.05
C GLU A 126 3.67 12.68 25.67
N TYR A 127 4.54 13.33 24.89
CA TYR A 127 5.81 13.85 25.38
C TYR A 127 5.68 15.20 26.08
N VAL A 128 4.69 16.02 25.71
CA VAL A 128 4.50 17.39 26.24
C VAL A 128 3.58 17.41 27.46
N ALA A 129 2.67 16.45 27.59
CA ALA A 129 1.75 16.31 28.72
C ALA A 129 2.41 15.61 29.93
#